data_AF-A0A9C9N7Y8-F1
#
_entry.id   AF-A0A9C9N7Y8-F1
#
_cell.length_a   1.000
_cell.length_b   1.000
_cell.length_c   1.000
_cell.angle_alpha   90.00
_cell.angle_beta   90.00
_cell.angle_gamma   90.00
#
_symmetry.space_group_name_H-M   'P 1'
#
loop_
_entity.id
_entity.type
_entity.pdbx_description
1 polymer ?
#
loop_
_entity_poly.entity_id
_entity_poly.type
_entity_poly.pdbx_seq_one_letter_code
_entity_poly.pdbx_strand_id
1 'polypeptide(L)'
;MSWQVNPYAVALIASALLSGGVSISAWRRRSAPGAAPLALLTSAAAVWSLGYGIATGFSDLSARLFWAKVQYVGIAVVPTAMLVLILEYTGRYHWVTKRNLALLAIMPLVTALLAWTNEFHGLIWADFQVVAYEQVHALDLQYGPIDDIIRDGLRRERPLDMHLLYGSRTPDDVIYGAELSDLAAAHANFRYTLVISEPPPGYTGVTGFLDADLVRQQVGDVTGKTFYVCGPQVMYDFCLAALEGLGVPTHRVRRELYGPPADVTQEPGWPAEVAACDTFDVAVEGREPLTIRAPAGEPLLNSLERYSVVLPAVCRSGECSACRVRLLAGRVFQPARVGLRQSDREHGYIHACVSYPLENLRIRLP
;
A
#
# COMPACT_ATOMS: atom_id res chain seq x y z
N MET A 1 -30.00 -16.26 -13.63
CA MET A 1 -29.72 -15.10 -12.75
C MET A 1 -30.10 -15.48 -11.33
N SER A 2 -29.21 -16.14 -10.59
CA SER A 2 -29.44 -16.45 -9.17
C SER A 2 -28.86 -15.32 -8.33
N TRP A 3 -29.72 -14.60 -7.61
CA TRP A 3 -29.28 -13.63 -6.60
C TRP A 3 -29.11 -14.38 -5.28
N GLN A 4 -27.91 -14.34 -4.71
CA GLN A 4 -27.58 -15.00 -3.45
C GLN A 4 -27.61 -13.98 -2.31
N VAL A 5 -28.37 -14.30 -1.26
CA VAL A 5 -28.38 -13.49 -0.04
C VAL A 5 -27.08 -13.77 0.73
N ASN A 6 -26.24 -12.74 0.88
CA ASN A 6 -25.11 -12.79 1.79
C ASN A 6 -25.32 -11.79 2.97
N PRO A 7 -24.75 -12.04 4.16
CA PRO A 7 -24.95 -11.17 5.32
C PRO A 7 -24.49 -9.72 5.09
N TYR A 8 -23.50 -9.52 4.21
CA TYR A 8 -22.96 -8.21 3.87
C TYR A 8 -23.95 -7.37 3.04
N ALA A 9 -24.65 -7.99 2.09
CA ALA A 9 -25.71 -7.39 1.29
C ALA A 9 -26.87 -6.95 2.18
N VAL A 10 -27.24 -7.77 3.18
CA VAL A 10 -28.29 -7.41 4.14
C VAL A 10 -27.89 -6.18 4.96
N ALA A 11 -26.66 -6.14 5.47
CA ALA A 11 -26.15 -4.99 6.23
C ALA A 11 -26.11 -3.71 5.38
N LEU A 12 -25.67 -3.80 4.12
CA LEU A 12 -25.62 -2.67 3.19
C LEU A 12 -27.01 -2.17 2.78
N ILE A 13 -27.96 -3.07 2.54
CA ILE A 13 -29.34 -2.69 2.24
C ILE A 13 -29.99 -2.03 3.47
N ALA A 14 -29.75 -2.54 4.68
CA ALA A 14 -30.21 -1.89 5.91
C ALA A 14 -29.61 -0.49 6.09
N SER A 15 -28.30 -0.33 5.84
CA SER A 15 -27.62 0.97 5.83
C SER A 15 -28.25 1.94 4.81
N ALA A 16 -28.59 1.44 3.62
CA ALA A 16 -29.25 2.25 2.59
C ALA A 16 -30.64 2.73 3.02
N LEU A 17 -31.44 1.87 3.67
CA LEU A 17 -32.76 2.23 4.20
C LEU A 17 -32.65 3.27 5.32
N LEU A 18 -31.71 3.10 6.25
CA LEU A 18 -31.46 4.06 7.33
C LEU A 18 -31.02 5.42 6.75
N SER A 19 -30.06 5.41 5.82
CA SER A 19 -29.58 6.63 5.14
C SER A 19 -30.69 7.32 4.34
N GLY A 20 -31.56 6.55 3.68
CA GLY A 20 -32.77 7.06 3.02
C GLY A 20 -33.75 7.70 3.99
N GLY A 21 -33.97 7.10 5.17
CA GLY A 21 -34.80 7.66 6.24
C GLY A 21 -34.26 8.98 6.77
N VAL A 22 -32.94 9.08 6.97
CA VAL A 22 -32.27 10.34 7.34
C VAL A 22 -32.43 11.38 6.24
N SER A 23 -32.25 10.98 4.97
CA SER A 23 -32.42 11.87 3.82
C SER A 23 -33.82 12.49 3.77
N ILE A 24 -34.87 11.67 3.87
CA ILE A 24 -36.27 12.14 3.86
C ILE A 24 -36.52 13.09 5.03
N SER A 25 -36.00 12.76 6.21
CA SER A 25 -36.15 13.58 7.41
C SER A 25 -35.45 14.93 7.29
N ALA A 26 -34.22 14.95 6.77
CA ALA A 26 -33.45 16.15 6.49
C ALA A 26 -34.13 17.01 5.41
N TRP A 27 -34.63 16.39 4.34
CA TRP A 27 -35.34 17.08 3.25
C TRP A 27 -36.65 17.73 3.69
N ARG A 28 -37.41 17.07 4.59
CA ARG A 28 -38.62 17.65 5.21
C ARG A 28 -38.29 18.88 6.05
N ARG A 29 -37.05 18.97 6.56
CA ARG A 29 -36.54 20.11 7.35
C ARG A 29 -35.55 20.98 6.56
N ARG A 30 -35.63 20.98 5.22
CA ARG A 30 -34.68 21.69 4.33
C ARG A 30 -34.59 23.21 4.52
N SER A 31 -35.51 23.81 5.25
CA SER A 31 -35.44 25.22 5.64
C SER A 31 -34.37 25.49 6.72
N ALA A 32 -33.90 24.47 7.43
CA ALA A 32 -32.81 24.59 8.38
C ALA A 32 -31.44 24.62 7.66
N PRO A 33 -30.47 25.42 8.14
CA PRO A 33 -29.12 25.44 7.56
C PRO A 33 -28.48 24.05 7.54
N GLY A 34 -27.86 23.66 6.43
CA GLY A 34 -27.20 22.37 6.28
C GLY A 34 -28.14 21.18 6.03
N ALA A 35 -29.46 21.34 6.14
CA ALA A 35 -30.40 20.23 5.99
C ALA A 35 -30.51 19.72 4.54
N ALA A 36 -30.45 20.63 3.55
CA ALA A 36 -30.45 20.26 2.13
C ALA A 36 -29.18 19.51 1.70
N PRO A 37 -27.95 19.96 2.00
CA PRO A 37 -26.74 19.20 1.66
C PRO A 37 -26.61 17.91 2.48
N LEU A 38 -27.11 17.86 3.71
CA LEU A 38 -27.20 16.61 4.48
C LEU A 38 -28.13 15.61 3.78
N ALA A 39 -29.30 16.04 3.32
CA ALA A 39 -30.22 15.18 2.58
C ALA A 39 -29.58 14.63 1.30
N LEU A 40 -28.84 15.47 0.55
CA LEU A 40 -28.10 15.05 -0.65
C LEU A 40 -27.01 14.03 -0.30
N LEU A 41 -26.22 14.29 0.74
CA LEU A 41 -25.15 13.42 1.21
C LEU A 41 -25.69 12.03 1.59
N THR A 42 -26.73 11.98 2.41
CA THR A 42 -27.32 10.70 2.85
C THR A 42 -28.07 9.99 1.73
N SER A 43 -28.61 10.71 0.75
CA SER A 43 -29.17 10.11 -0.47
C SER A 43 -28.08 9.44 -1.31
N ALA A 44 -26.95 10.12 -1.50
CA ALA A 44 -25.81 9.59 -2.24
C ALA A 44 -25.22 8.35 -1.53
N ALA A 45 -25.10 8.39 -0.21
CA ALA A 45 -24.68 7.24 0.60
C ALA A 45 -25.67 6.06 0.50
N ALA A 46 -26.98 6.33 0.45
CA ALA A 46 -28.00 5.31 0.25
C ALA A 46 -27.89 4.65 -1.12
N VAL A 47 -27.71 5.44 -2.20
CA VAL A 47 -27.51 4.92 -3.57
C VAL A 47 -26.24 4.06 -3.66
N TRP A 48 -25.14 4.52 -3.07
CA TRP A 48 -23.90 3.76 -3.01
C TRP A 48 -24.09 2.43 -2.27
N SER A 49 -24.63 2.48 -1.05
CA SER A 49 -24.82 1.30 -0.21
C SER A 49 -25.78 0.29 -0.84
N LEU A 50 -26.87 0.76 -1.45
CA LEU A 50 -27.84 -0.10 -2.13
C LEU A 50 -27.24 -0.75 -3.37
N GLY A 51 -26.56 0.04 -4.22
CA GLY A 51 -25.91 -0.47 -5.42
C GLY A 51 -24.87 -1.53 -5.09
N TYR A 52 -24.06 -1.29 -4.06
CA TYR A 52 -23.05 -2.26 -3.63
C TYR A 52 -23.68 -3.51 -2.99
N GLY A 53 -24.70 -3.35 -2.14
CA GLY A 53 -25.42 -4.46 -1.54
C GLY A 53 -26.03 -5.39 -2.61
N ILE A 54 -26.69 -4.81 -3.62
CA ILE A 54 -27.26 -5.57 -4.72
C ILE A 54 -26.18 -6.22 -5.59
N ALA A 55 -25.10 -5.50 -5.92
CA ALA A 55 -24.00 -6.02 -6.73
C ALA A 55 -23.39 -7.30 -6.13
N THR A 56 -23.19 -7.33 -4.81
CA THR A 56 -22.58 -8.49 -4.14
C THR A 56 -23.43 -9.76 -4.18
N GLY A 57 -24.74 -9.64 -4.40
CA GLY A 57 -25.64 -10.80 -4.49
C GLY A 57 -25.74 -11.41 -5.88
N PHE A 58 -25.30 -10.72 -6.94
CA PHE A 58 -25.25 -11.31 -8.27
C PHE A 58 -24.00 -12.16 -8.45
N SER A 59 -24.07 -13.29 -9.16
CA SER A 59 -22.90 -14.04 -9.62
C SER A 59 -22.43 -13.63 -11.03
N ASP A 60 -23.30 -12.99 -11.79
CA ASP A 60 -23.05 -12.53 -13.15
C ASP A 60 -22.22 -11.23 -13.18
N LEU A 61 -21.16 -11.20 -14.01
CA LEU A 61 -20.27 -10.05 -14.15
C LEU A 61 -21.00 -8.82 -14.71
N SER A 62 -21.87 -9.01 -15.71
CA SER A 62 -22.58 -7.90 -16.36
C SER A 62 -23.52 -7.18 -15.38
N ALA A 63 -24.24 -7.95 -14.57
CA ALA A 63 -25.09 -7.42 -13.50
C ALA A 63 -24.26 -6.71 -12.42
N ARG A 64 -23.11 -7.29 -12.00
CA ARG A 64 -22.19 -6.64 -11.06
C ARG A 64 -21.66 -5.31 -11.59
N LEU A 65 -21.24 -5.26 -12.85
CA LEU A 65 -20.73 -4.04 -13.49
C LEU A 65 -21.79 -2.96 -13.62
N PHE A 66 -23.01 -3.34 -13.98
CA PHE A 66 -24.13 -2.39 -14.02
C PHE A 66 -24.36 -1.74 -12.65
N TRP A 67 -24.46 -2.54 -11.58
CA TRP A 67 -24.64 -2.02 -10.23
C TRP A 67 -23.40 -1.28 -9.71
N ALA A 68 -22.20 -1.64 -10.19
CA ALA A 68 -20.95 -0.91 -9.96
C ALA A 68 -20.97 0.50 -10.61
N LYS A 69 -21.65 0.68 -11.75
CA LYS A 69 -21.86 2.00 -12.35
C LYS A 69 -22.90 2.82 -11.58
N VAL A 70 -23.94 2.17 -11.06
CA VAL A 70 -24.97 2.82 -10.23
C VAL A 70 -24.37 3.34 -8.91
N GLN A 71 -23.54 2.55 -8.23
CA GLN A 71 -22.87 3.01 -7.00
C GLN A 71 -21.96 4.23 -7.25
N TYR A 72 -21.31 4.32 -8.42
CA TYR A 72 -20.37 5.39 -8.73
C TYR A 72 -21.05 6.76 -8.78
N VAL A 73 -22.34 6.80 -9.10
CA VAL A 73 -23.16 8.02 -8.99
C VAL A 73 -23.20 8.51 -7.54
N GLY A 74 -23.42 7.60 -6.59
CA GLY A 74 -23.40 7.93 -5.16
C GLY A 74 -22.01 8.35 -4.68
N ILE A 75 -20.99 7.55 -5.00
CA ILE A 75 -19.59 7.80 -4.62
C ILE A 75 -19.13 9.19 -5.08
N ALA A 76 -19.43 9.54 -6.33
CA ALA A 76 -19.02 10.80 -6.92
C ALA A 76 -19.66 12.02 -6.21
N VAL A 77 -20.92 11.90 -5.80
CA VAL A 77 -21.69 13.00 -5.18
C VAL A 77 -21.31 13.23 -3.71
N VAL A 78 -20.88 12.19 -2.96
CA VAL A 78 -20.59 12.26 -1.52
C VAL A 78 -19.59 13.37 -1.15
N PRO A 79 -18.38 13.48 -1.75
CA PRO A 79 -17.41 14.52 -1.39
C PRO A 79 -17.95 15.94 -1.62
N THR A 80 -18.71 16.12 -2.71
CA THR A 80 -19.28 17.41 -3.07
C THR A 80 -20.37 17.82 -2.09
N ALA A 81 -21.28 16.91 -1.74
CA ALA A 81 -22.34 17.15 -0.77
C ALA A 81 -21.77 17.39 0.65
N MET A 82 -20.72 16.65 1.02
CA MET A 82 -20.02 16.82 2.30
C MET A 82 -19.35 18.19 2.40
N LEU A 83 -18.68 18.67 1.34
CA LEU A 83 -18.08 19.99 1.33
C LEU A 83 -19.12 21.10 1.48
N VAL A 84 -20.24 21.01 0.76
CA VAL A 84 -21.34 21.99 0.87
C VAL A 84 -21.96 21.95 2.28
N LEU A 85 -22.14 20.75 2.85
CA LEU A 85 -22.60 20.59 4.22
C LEU A 85 -21.67 21.28 5.22
N ILE A 86 -20.36 21.10 5.11
CA ILE A 86 -19.37 21.75 5.98
C ILE A 86 -19.43 23.28 5.82
N LEU A 87 -19.54 23.78 4.60
CA LEU A 87 -19.63 25.22 4.34
C LEU A 87 -20.89 25.85 4.96
N GLU A 88 -22.05 25.20 4.81
CA GLU A 88 -23.30 25.67 5.43
C GLU A 88 -23.29 25.53 6.95
N TYR A 89 -22.74 24.42 7.47
CA TYR A 89 -22.66 24.16 8.91
C TYR A 89 -21.71 25.11 9.63
N THR A 90 -20.62 25.54 8.95
CA THR A 90 -19.65 26.52 9.48
C THR A 90 -20.03 27.98 9.20
N GLY A 91 -21.22 28.25 8.68
CA GLY A 91 -21.72 29.61 8.43
C GLY A 91 -21.10 30.32 7.22
N ARG A 92 -20.38 29.60 6.35
CA ARG A 92 -19.67 30.15 5.17
C ARG A 92 -20.56 30.24 3.93
N TYR A 93 -21.81 30.73 4.08
CA TYR A 93 -22.83 30.72 3.04
C TYR A 93 -22.44 31.48 1.76
N HIS A 94 -21.55 32.48 1.85
CA HIS A 94 -21.09 33.25 0.70
C HIS A 94 -20.31 32.41 -0.35
N TRP A 95 -19.78 31.25 0.04
CA TRP A 95 -19.17 30.30 -0.90
C TRP A 95 -20.20 29.41 -1.60
N VAL A 96 -21.41 29.26 -1.03
CA VAL A 96 -22.48 28.39 -1.53
C VAL A 96 -23.37 29.18 -2.49
N THR A 97 -22.77 29.62 -3.60
CA THR A 97 -23.48 30.31 -4.69
C THR A 97 -23.88 29.33 -5.78
N LYS A 98 -24.90 29.66 -6.59
CA LYS A 98 -25.30 28.83 -7.75
C LYS A 98 -24.13 28.56 -8.70
N ARG A 99 -23.24 29.54 -8.89
CA ARG A 99 -22.03 29.40 -9.72
C ARG A 99 -21.06 28.38 -9.13
N ASN A 100 -20.73 28.50 -7.85
CA ASN A 100 -19.79 27.59 -7.20
C ASN A 100 -20.35 26.17 -7.09
N LEU A 101 -21.65 26.03 -6.84
CA LEU A 101 -22.34 24.74 -6.86
C LEU A 101 -22.30 24.10 -8.26
N ALA A 102 -22.50 24.88 -9.33
CA ALA A 102 -22.38 24.38 -10.70
C ALA A 102 -20.96 23.92 -11.03
N LEU A 103 -19.93 24.68 -10.61
CA LEU A 103 -18.53 24.29 -10.79
C LEU A 103 -18.18 23.02 -9.99
N LEU A 104 -18.64 22.95 -8.74
CA LEU A 104 -18.45 21.78 -7.88
C LEU A 104 -19.15 20.53 -8.44
N ALA A 105 -20.30 20.70 -9.12
CA ALA A 105 -21.02 19.60 -9.75
C ALA A 105 -20.32 19.03 -10.99
N ILE A 106 -19.35 19.73 -11.59
CA ILE A 106 -18.60 19.20 -12.74
C ILE A 106 -17.87 17.91 -12.36
N MET A 107 -17.19 17.89 -11.21
CA MET A 107 -16.42 16.74 -10.76
C MET A 107 -17.28 15.46 -10.65
N PRO A 108 -18.41 15.44 -9.91
CA PRO A 108 -19.24 14.25 -9.85
C PRO A 108 -19.85 13.85 -11.19
N LEU A 109 -20.21 14.81 -12.04
CA LEU A 109 -20.77 14.54 -13.37
C LEU A 109 -19.74 13.88 -14.29
N VAL A 110 -18.52 14.40 -14.32
CA VAL A 110 -17.42 13.82 -15.11
C VAL A 110 -17.08 12.43 -14.61
N THR A 111 -16.95 12.23 -13.30
CA THR A 111 -16.66 10.91 -12.71
C THR A 111 -17.76 9.90 -13.03
N ALA A 112 -19.04 10.28 -12.92
CA ALA A 112 -20.15 9.42 -13.29
C ALA A 112 -20.16 9.11 -14.79
N LEU A 113 -19.91 10.10 -15.65
CA LEU A 113 -19.84 9.91 -17.10
C LEU A 113 -18.73 8.93 -17.46
N LEU A 114 -17.51 9.13 -16.95
CA LEU A 114 -16.37 8.25 -17.18
C LEU A 114 -16.62 6.83 -16.70
N ALA A 115 -17.31 6.65 -15.57
CA ALA A 115 -17.69 5.32 -15.09
C ALA A 115 -18.70 4.66 -16.03
N TRP A 116 -19.68 5.40 -16.54
CA TRP A 116 -20.70 4.87 -17.45
C TRP A 116 -20.18 4.61 -18.86
N THR A 117 -19.17 5.34 -19.32
CA THR A 117 -18.52 5.17 -20.64
C THR A 117 -17.25 4.33 -20.60
N ASN A 118 -16.97 3.67 -19.46
CA ASN A 118 -15.68 3.04 -19.24
C ASN A 118 -15.30 1.99 -20.30
N GLU A 119 -16.26 1.33 -20.93
CA GLU A 119 -16.03 0.35 -22.00
C GLU A 119 -15.31 0.93 -23.23
N PHE A 120 -15.39 2.23 -23.46
CA PHE A 120 -14.78 2.87 -24.62
C PHE A 120 -13.33 3.28 -24.40
N HIS A 121 -12.90 3.46 -23.14
CA HIS A 121 -11.63 4.11 -22.82
C HIS A 121 -10.83 3.46 -21.68
N GLY A 122 -11.45 2.65 -20.81
CA GLY A 122 -10.78 1.93 -19.72
C GLY A 122 -10.11 2.82 -18.67
N LEU A 123 -10.63 4.03 -18.42
CA LEU A 123 -9.98 5.04 -17.56
C LEU A 123 -10.35 4.89 -16.08
N ILE A 124 -11.54 4.36 -15.78
CA ILE A 124 -11.98 4.07 -14.41
C ILE A 124 -11.60 2.63 -14.03
N TRP A 125 -11.81 1.68 -14.95
CA TRP A 125 -11.45 0.28 -14.77
C TRP A 125 -10.82 -0.28 -16.06
N ALA A 126 -9.63 -0.87 -15.94
CA ALA A 126 -8.86 -1.39 -17.08
C ALA A 126 -8.99 -2.91 -17.27
N ASP A 127 -9.36 -3.66 -16.22
CA ASP A 127 -9.58 -5.11 -16.25
C ASP A 127 -10.66 -5.49 -15.22
N PHE A 128 -11.41 -6.55 -15.49
CA PHE A 128 -12.53 -7.01 -14.67
C PHE A 128 -12.49 -8.52 -14.46
N GLN A 129 -12.09 -8.94 -13.26
CA GLN A 129 -12.20 -10.33 -12.84
C GLN A 129 -13.17 -10.43 -11.67
N VAL A 130 -14.18 -11.31 -11.77
CA VAL A 130 -15.02 -11.65 -10.62
C VAL A 130 -14.22 -12.59 -9.74
N VAL A 131 -13.54 -12.05 -8.74
CA VAL A 131 -12.92 -12.88 -7.70
C VAL A 131 -14.02 -13.30 -6.73
N ALA A 132 -14.46 -14.56 -6.86
CA ALA A 132 -15.39 -15.17 -5.94
C ALA A 132 -14.65 -15.49 -4.63
N TYR A 133 -14.70 -14.57 -3.66
CA TYR A 133 -14.49 -14.94 -2.27
C TYR A 133 -15.78 -15.60 -1.78
N GLU A 134 -16.00 -16.85 -2.20
CA GLU A 134 -16.75 -17.78 -1.35
C GLU A 134 -16.04 -17.81 0.01
N GLN A 135 -16.71 -18.24 1.08
CA GLN A 135 -16.19 -18.26 2.45
C GLN A 135 -14.88 -19.05 2.60
N VAL A 136 -13.76 -18.47 2.19
CA VAL A 136 -12.49 -19.15 1.98
C VAL A 136 -11.44 -18.33 2.70
N HIS A 137 -10.76 -19.00 3.62
CA HIS A 137 -9.39 -18.66 3.97
C HIS A 137 -8.57 -18.80 2.69
N ALA A 138 -8.58 -17.75 1.86
CA ALA A 138 -7.81 -17.72 0.65
C ALA A 138 -6.35 -17.59 1.07
N LEU A 139 -5.59 -18.64 0.81
CA LEU A 139 -4.15 -18.51 0.69
C LEU A 139 -3.92 -17.67 -0.58
N ASP A 140 -3.97 -16.36 -0.43
CA ASP A 140 -3.50 -15.42 -1.45
C ASP A 140 -1.98 -15.57 -1.48
N LEU A 141 -1.50 -16.46 -2.35
CA LEU A 141 -0.09 -16.60 -2.64
C LEU A 141 0.33 -15.38 -3.45
N GLN A 142 0.57 -14.26 -2.78
CA GLN A 142 1.21 -13.11 -3.39
C GLN A 142 2.64 -13.49 -3.74
N TYR A 143 2.92 -13.55 -5.02
CA TYR A 143 4.29 -13.67 -5.52
C TYR A 143 5.04 -12.38 -5.20
N GLY A 144 6.37 -12.48 -5.06
CA GLY A 144 7.19 -11.30 -4.84
C GLY A 144 7.02 -10.27 -5.98
N PRO A 145 7.27 -8.99 -5.71
CA PRO A 145 6.93 -7.90 -6.64
C PRO A 145 7.61 -8.01 -8.01
N ILE A 146 8.79 -8.64 -8.06
CA ILE A 146 9.50 -8.88 -9.33
C ILE A 146 8.81 -9.96 -10.17
N ASP A 147 8.30 -11.04 -9.56
CA ASP A 147 7.55 -12.08 -10.29
C ASP A 147 6.25 -11.51 -10.85
N ASP A 148 5.54 -10.66 -10.08
CA ASP A 148 4.36 -9.95 -10.56
C ASP A 148 4.66 -9.02 -11.76
N ILE A 149 5.77 -8.26 -11.71
CA ILE A 149 6.21 -7.43 -12.84
C ILE A 149 6.48 -8.28 -14.08
N ILE A 150 7.20 -9.41 -13.92
CA ILE A 150 7.52 -10.32 -15.02
C ILE A 150 6.23 -10.88 -15.61
N ARG A 151 5.34 -11.43 -14.78
CA ARG A 151 4.08 -12.02 -15.25
C ARG A 151 3.15 -11.00 -15.89
N ASP A 152 3.05 -9.78 -15.35
CA ASP A 152 2.28 -8.70 -16.00
C ASP A 152 2.88 -8.31 -17.36
N GLY A 153 4.21 -8.16 -17.42
CA GLY A 153 4.93 -7.85 -18.65
C GLY A 153 4.71 -8.90 -19.75
N LEU A 154 4.77 -10.19 -19.37
CA LEU A 154 4.53 -11.31 -20.27
C LEU A 154 3.06 -11.42 -20.69
N ARG A 155 2.10 -11.31 -19.76
CA ARG A 155 0.65 -11.39 -20.05
C ARG A 155 0.18 -10.30 -21.00
N ARG A 156 0.74 -9.09 -20.89
CA ARG A 156 0.34 -7.94 -21.70
C ARG A 156 1.05 -7.86 -23.05
N GLU A 157 1.86 -8.86 -23.41
CA GLU A 157 2.68 -8.92 -24.63
C GLU A 157 3.43 -7.61 -24.89
N ARG A 158 3.90 -6.96 -23.83
CA ARG A 158 4.63 -5.70 -24.00
C ARG A 158 5.97 -5.99 -24.68
N PRO A 159 6.48 -5.09 -25.54
CA PRO A 159 7.80 -5.24 -26.17
C PRO A 159 8.92 -4.93 -25.16
N LEU A 160 8.94 -5.66 -24.05
CA LEU A 160 9.94 -5.58 -22.98
C LEU A 160 10.82 -6.83 -23.07
N ASP A 161 12.13 -6.63 -23.15
CA ASP A 161 13.14 -7.67 -22.96
C ASP A 161 13.56 -7.66 -21.49
N MET A 162 13.26 -8.74 -20.77
CA MET A 162 13.39 -8.85 -19.32
C MET A 162 14.42 -9.91 -18.95
N HIS A 163 15.30 -9.57 -18.01
CA HIS A 163 16.29 -10.51 -17.48
C HIS A 163 16.26 -10.48 -15.96
N LEU A 164 15.85 -11.59 -15.35
CA LEU A 164 15.90 -11.80 -13.91
C LEU A 164 17.26 -12.41 -13.52
N LEU A 165 18.05 -11.66 -12.77
CA LEU A 165 19.19 -12.18 -12.01
C LEU A 165 18.72 -12.51 -10.60
N TYR A 166 18.66 -13.79 -10.26
CA TYR A 166 18.19 -14.26 -8.95
C TYR A 166 19.40 -14.75 -8.14
N GLY A 167 19.78 -13.99 -7.11
CA GLY A 167 20.80 -14.42 -6.15
C GLY A 167 20.19 -15.26 -5.01
N SER A 168 20.78 -16.42 -4.73
CA SER A 168 20.46 -17.24 -3.55
C SER A 168 21.74 -17.78 -2.91
N ARG A 169 21.71 -18.14 -1.62
CA ARG A 169 22.86 -18.74 -0.95
C ARG A 169 23.11 -20.15 -1.47
N THR A 170 22.08 -20.99 -1.41
CA THR A 170 22.11 -22.37 -1.88
C THR A 170 21.00 -22.59 -2.91
N PRO A 171 21.08 -23.64 -3.75
CA PRO A 171 19.99 -23.99 -4.66
C PRO A 171 18.69 -24.36 -3.93
N ASP A 172 18.79 -24.90 -2.71
CA ASP A 172 17.64 -25.32 -1.90
C ASP A 172 16.85 -24.12 -1.34
N ASP A 173 17.49 -22.96 -1.19
CA ASP A 173 16.86 -21.70 -0.75
C ASP A 173 16.04 -21.04 -1.90
N VAL A 174 16.09 -21.57 -3.13
CA VAL A 174 15.46 -20.95 -4.30
C VAL A 174 13.98 -21.23 -4.34
N ILE A 175 13.18 -20.18 -4.14
CA ILE A 175 11.72 -20.24 -4.26
C ILE A 175 11.32 -19.97 -5.71
N TYR A 176 10.40 -20.78 -6.25
CA TYR A 176 9.86 -20.72 -7.62
C TYR A 176 10.88 -20.98 -8.75
N GLY A 177 12.00 -21.64 -8.45
CA GLY A 177 13.07 -21.84 -9.42
C GLY A 177 12.67 -22.63 -10.65
N ALA A 178 11.83 -23.66 -10.50
CA ALA A 178 11.34 -24.47 -11.61
C ALA A 178 10.37 -23.65 -12.48
N GLU A 179 9.41 -22.97 -11.85
CA GLU A 179 8.41 -22.16 -12.52
C GLU A 179 9.04 -21.00 -13.30
N LEU A 180 10.07 -20.34 -12.76
CA LEU A 180 10.81 -19.29 -13.45
C LEU A 180 11.63 -19.85 -14.63
N SER A 181 12.16 -21.06 -14.50
CA SER A 181 12.88 -21.74 -15.59
C SER A 181 11.93 -22.10 -16.74
N ASP A 182 10.76 -22.66 -16.42
CA ASP A 182 9.71 -22.98 -17.40
C ASP A 182 9.21 -21.71 -18.09
N LEU A 183 9.05 -20.62 -17.34
CA LEU A 183 8.63 -19.33 -17.88
C LEU A 183 9.67 -18.76 -18.85
N ALA A 184 10.96 -18.86 -18.53
CA ALA A 184 12.05 -18.44 -19.43
C ALA A 184 12.15 -19.32 -20.68
N ALA A 185 11.85 -20.62 -20.58
CA ALA A 185 11.80 -21.51 -21.74
C ALA A 185 10.61 -21.20 -22.67
N ALA A 186 9.48 -20.76 -22.11
CA ALA A 186 8.27 -20.45 -22.85
C ALA A 186 8.29 -19.08 -23.56
N HIS A 187 9.10 -18.13 -23.10
CA HIS A 187 9.08 -16.74 -23.57
C HIS A 187 10.44 -16.23 -24.00
N ALA A 188 10.63 -15.96 -25.30
CA ALA A 188 11.90 -15.50 -25.87
C ALA A 188 12.36 -14.11 -25.34
N ASN A 189 11.44 -13.31 -24.81
CA ASN A 189 11.71 -11.99 -24.25
C ASN A 189 11.91 -12.01 -22.71
N PHE A 190 12.01 -13.19 -22.11
CA PHE A 190 12.33 -13.35 -20.69
C PHE A 190 13.51 -14.30 -20.48
N ARG A 191 14.52 -13.84 -19.75
CA ARG A 191 15.69 -14.62 -19.37
C ARG A 191 15.76 -14.74 -17.85
N TYR A 192 16.14 -15.92 -17.39
CA TYR A 192 16.32 -16.23 -15.98
C TYR A 192 17.74 -16.75 -15.76
N THR A 193 18.49 -16.09 -14.87
CA THR A 193 19.83 -16.52 -14.44
C THR A 193 19.84 -16.65 -12.92
N LEU A 194 19.97 -17.88 -12.45
CA LEU A 194 20.19 -18.20 -11.05
C LEU A 194 21.68 -18.07 -10.70
N VAL A 195 21.99 -17.34 -9.64
CA VAL A 195 23.34 -17.08 -9.13
C VAL A 195 23.43 -17.59 -7.70
N ILE A 196 24.36 -18.52 -7.45
CA ILE A 196 24.51 -19.20 -6.16
C ILE A 196 25.82 -18.80 -5.47
N SER A 197 25.74 -18.24 -4.25
CA SER A 197 26.94 -17.82 -3.52
C SER A 197 27.65 -18.94 -2.77
N GLU A 198 26.92 -19.98 -2.34
CA GLU A 198 27.41 -21.16 -1.63
C GLU A 198 27.03 -22.45 -2.39
N PRO A 199 27.67 -22.72 -3.54
CA PRO A 199 27.28 -23.83 -4.40
C PRO A 199 27.64 -25.20 -3.78
N PRO A 200 26.75 -26.20 -3.85
CA PRO A 200 27.09 -27.56 -3.45
C PRO A 200 28.15 -28.17 -4.40
N PRO A 201 28.92 -29.19 -3.95
CA PRO A 201 29.89 -29.87 -4.80
C PRO A 201 29.26 -30.38 -6.11
N GLY A 202 29.88 -30.03 -7.24
CA GLY A 202 29.39 -30.43 -8.57
C GLY A 202 28.32 -29.50 -9.18
N TYR A 203 28.01 -28.36 -8.55
CA TYR A 203 27.14 -27.35 -9.14
C TYR A 203 27.78 -26.75 -10.41
N THR A 204 27.02 -26.70 -11.49
CA THR A 204 27.46 -26.23 -12.83
C THR A 204 26.84 -24.90 -13.25
N GLY A 205 25.99 -24.31 -12.42
CA GLY A 205 25.35 -23.02 -12.70
C GLY A 205 26.25 -21.82 -12.40
N VAL A 206 25.69 -20.62 -12.50
CA VAL A 206 26.42 -19.38 -12.23
C VAL A 206 26.64 -19.23 -10.72
N THR A 207 27.86 -18.88 -10.32
CA THR A 207 28.24 -18.75 -8.91
C THR A 207 28.77 -17.36 -8.60
N GLY A 208 28.70 -16.99 -7.33
CA GLY A 208 29.22 -15.72 -6.82
C GLY A 208 28.12 -14.77 -6.31
N PHE A 209 28.40 -13.47 -6.40
CA PHE A 209 27.49 -12.41 -5.97
C PHE A 209 27.07 -11.54 -7.16
N LEU A 210 26.03 -10.73 -6.98
CA LEU A 210 25.50 -9.84 -8.02
C LEU A 210 26.35 -8.56 -8.16
N ASP A 211 27.64 -8.72 -8.50
CA ASP A 211 28.60 -7.60 -8.67
C ASP A 211 28.58 -7.02 -10.08
N ALA A 212 29.38 -5.97 -10.29
CA ALA A 212 29.50 -5.30 -11.57
C ALA A 212 29.99 -6.25 -12.69
N ASP A 213 30.83 -7.22 -12.36
CA ASP A 213 31.40 -8.14 -13.35
C ASP A 213 30.37 -9.19 -13.76
N LEU A 214 29.64 -9.77 -12.81
CA LEU A 214 28.55 -10.69 -13.08
C LEU A 214 27.40 -10.00 -13.82
N VAL A 215 27.01 -8.79 -13.41
CA VAL A 215 25.99 -8.01 -14.13
C VAL A 215 26.45 -7.74 -15.56
N ARG A 216 27.71 -7.31 -15.79
CA ARG A 216 28.25 -7.09 -17.13
C ARG A 216 28.29 -8.39 -17.96
N GLN A 217 28.66 -9.52 -17.35
CA GLN A 217 28.73 -10.82 -18.02
C GLN A 217 27.35 -11.30 -18.46
N GLN A 218 26.34 -11.16 -17.61
CA GLN A 218 25.00 -11.70 -17.86
C GLN A 218 24.13 -10.75 -18.69
N VAL A 219 24.24 -9.44 -18.46
CA VAL A 219 23.35 -8.42 -19.05
C VAL A 219 24.00 -7.69 -20.24
N GLY A 220 25.32 -7.66 -20.32
CA GLY A 220 26.07 -6.95 -21.36
C GLY A 220 26.06 -5.43 -21.17
N ASP A 221 25.83 -4.69 -22.26
CA ASP A 221 25.73 -3.23 -22.23
C ASP A 221 24.53 -2.78 -21.36
N VAL A 222 24.78 -1.92 -20.39
CA VAL A 222 23.77 -1.39 -19.47
C VAL A 222 23.02 -0.17 -20.02
N THR A 223 23.50 0.39 -21.13
CA THR A 223 22.95 1.61 -21.73
C THR A 223 21.48 1.40 -22.12
N GLY A 224 20.61 2.31 -21.68
CA GLY A 224 19.19 2.26 -22.01
C GLY A 224 18.38 1.22 -21.24
N LYS A 225 18.99 0.44 -20.33
CA LYS A 225 18.28 -0.52 -19.47
C LYS A 225 17.76 0.15 -18.18
N THR A 226 16.80 -0.51 -17.53
CA THR A 226 16.24 -0.11 -16.23
C THR A 226 16.39 -1.30 -15.30
N PHE A 227 16.91 -1.05 -14.10
CA PHE A 227 17.19 -2.09 -13.12
C PHE A 227 16.18 -1.99 -11.97
N TYR A 228 15.58 -3.13 -11.62
CA TYR A 228 14.73 -3.26 -10.44
C TYR A 228 15.49 -4.13 -9.42
N VAL A 229 15.67 -3.62 -8.21
CA VAL A 229 16.39 -4.32 -7.14
C VAL A 229 15.43 -4.58 -5.99
N CYS A 230 15.34 -5.84 -5.58
CA CYS A 230 14.54 -6.33 -4.47
C CYS A 230 15.34 -7.42 -3.75
N GLY A 231 15.53 -7.29 -2.44
CA GLY A 231 16.32 -8.25 -1.67
C GLY A 231 16.67 -7.77 -0.26
N PRO A 232 17.57 -8.47 0.45
CA PRO A 232 18.07 -8.03 1.75
C PRO A 232 18.97 -6.79 1.64
N GLN A 233 19.15 -6.06 2.75
CA GLN A 233 19.94 -4.81 2.79
C GLN A 233 21.35 -4.98 2.18
N VAL A 234 22.06 -6.05 2.55
CA VAL A 234 23.40 -6.35 2.03
C VAL A 234 23.43 -6.49 0.51
N MET A 235 22.37 -7.07 -0.09
CA MET A 235 22.27 -7.21 -1.54
C MET A 235 22.09 -5.84 -2.21
N TYR A 236 21.32 -4.93 -1.61
CA TYR A 236 21.20 -3.57 -2.14
C TYR A 236 22.53 -2.85 -2.16
N ASP A 237 23.27 -2.87 -1.05
CA ASP A 237 24.55 -2.16 -0.96
C ASP A 237 25.51 -2.64 -2.06
N PHE A 238 25.53 -3.94 -2.31
CA PHE A 238 26.34 -4.55 -3.36
C PHE A 238 25.85 -4.22 -4.78
N CYS A 239 24.55 -4.42 -5.05
CA CYS A 239 23.98 -4.19 -6.38
C CYS A 239 23.99 -2.71 -6.77
N LEU A 240 23.70 -1.81 -5.83
CA LEU A 240 23.66 -0.38 -6.12
C LEU A 240 25.07 0.16 -6.41
N ALA A 241 26.08 -0.26 -5.65
CA ALA A 241 27.47 0.08 -5.93
C ALA A 241 27.94 -0.50 -7.28
N ALA A 242 27.52 -1.74 -7.60
CA ALA A 242 27.82 -2.36 -8.89
C ALA A 242 27.21 -1.58 -10.07
N LEU A 243 25.93 -1.21 -9.98
CA LEU A 243 25.23 -0.45 -11.02
C LEU A 243 25.80 0.97 -11.18
N GLU A 244 26.19 1.62 -10.08
CA GLU A 244 26.88 2.91 -10.12
C GLU A 244 28.25 2.79 -10.81
N GLY A 245 29.05 1.77 -10.45
CA GLY A 245 30.34 1.49 -11.10
C GLY A 245 30.23 1.14 -12.58
N LEU A 246 29.08 0.61 -13.02
CA LEU A 246 28.75 0.38 -14.42
C LEU A 246 28.23 1.63 -15.15
N GLY A 247 28.06 2.75 -14.45
CA GLY A 247 27.59 4.02 -15.03
C GLY A 247 26.08 4.08 -15.25
N VAL A 248 25.29 3.26 -14.57
CA VAL A 248 23.82 3.29 -14.67
C VAL A 248 23.29 4.55 -14.00
N PRO A 249 22.53 5.41 -14.71
CA PRO A 249 21.96 6.60 -14.10
C PRO A 249 20.97 6.26 -12.98
N THR A 250 21.02 6.99 -11.86
CA THR A 250 20.18 6.74 -10.67
C THR A 250 18.68 6.69 -10.98
N HIS A 251 18.18 7.50 -11.91
CA HIS A 251 16.76 7.50 -12.32
C HIS A 251 16.29 6.22 -13.05
N ARG A 252 17.25 5.38 -13.49
CA ARG A 252 17.02 4.06 -14.12
C ARG A 252 17.17 2.90 -13.14
N VAL A 253 17.47 3.19 -11.88
CA VAL A 253 17.49 2.18 -10.81
C VAL A 253 16.24 2.37 -9.96
N ARG A 254 15.42 1.31 -9.89
CA ARG A 254 14.22 1.21 -9.06
C ARG A 254 14.52 0.21 -7.96
N ARG A 255 14.15 0.55 -6.74
CA ARG A 255 14.38 -0.30 -5.57
C ARG A 255 13.10 -0.44 -4.78
N GLU A 256 12.92 -1.60 -4.20
CA GLU A 256 11.89 -1.81 -3.18
C GLU A 256 12.37 -1.27 -1.81
N LEU A 257 11.44 -1.23 -0.85
CA LEU A 257 11.64 -0.68 0.47
C LEU A 257 12.60 -1.53 1.30
N TYR A 258 13.48 -0.87 2.05
CA TYR A 258 14.43 -1.52 2.95
C TYR A 258 13.73 -1.99 4.22
N GLY A 259 13.86 -3.26 4.58
CA GLY A 259 13.48 -3.71 5.93
C GLY A 259 14.28 -2.97 7.03
N PRO A 260 13.91 -3.18 8.31
CA PRO A 260 14.74 -2.70 9.41
C PRO A 260 16.14 -3.35 9.32
N PRO A 261 17.22 -2.62 9.68
CA PRO A 261 18.56 -3.18 9.68
C PRO A 261 18.64 -4.42 10.58
N ALA A 262 19.47 -5.39 10.17
CA ALA A 262 19.73 -6.58 10.95
C ALA A 262 20.42 -6.26 12.29
N ASP A 263 21.33 -5.27 12.27
CA ASP A 263 21.96 -4.70 13.46
C ASP A 263 21.94 -3.17 13.34
N VAL A 264 21.10 -2.53 14.14
CA VAL A 264 20.97 -1.07 14.15
C VAL A 264 22.20 -0.37 14.72
N THR A 265 23.03 -1.06 15.52
CA THR A 265 24.23 -0.44 16.14
C THR A 265 25.33 -0.13 15.13
N GLN A 266 25.28 -0.76 13.95
CA GLN A 266 26.18 -0.48 12.83
C GLN A 266 25.70 0.67 11.95
N GLU A 267 24.51 1.24 12.22
CA GLU A 267 23.99 2.35 11.44
C GLU A 267 24.75 3.65 11.73
N PRO A 268 25.07 4.45 10.70
CA PRO A 268 25.70 5.75 10.90
C PRO A 268 24.88 6.65 11.84
N GLY A 269 25.52 7.13 12.91
CA GLY A 269 24.90 8.01 13.90
C GLY A 269 24.28 7.28 15.10
N TRP A 270 24.42 5.95 15.21
CA TRP A 270 24.07 5.24 16.43
C TRP A 270 24.88 5.77 17.64
N PRO A 271 24.25 6.07 18.78
CA PRO A 271 24.96 6.59 19.95
C PRO A 271 25.82 5.52 20.62
N ALA A 272 27.10 5.82 20.85
CA ALA A 272 28.08 4.87 21.40
C ALA A 272 27.78 4.46 22.85
N GLU A 273 27.03 5.29 23.57
CA GLU A 273 26.63 5.09 24.95
C GLU A 273 25.42 4.16 25.13
N VAL A 274 24.73 3.76 24.05
CA VAL A 274 23.56 2.86 24.11
C VAL A 274 23.90 1.51 23.51
N ALA A 275 23.87 0.47 24.35
CA ALA A 275 24.02 -0.91 23.91
C ALA A 275 22.70 -1.44 23.33
N ALA A 276 22.78 -2.34 22.34
CA ALA A 276 21.59 -2.97 21.75
C ALA A 276 20.68 -3.67 22.77
N CYS A 277 21.27 -4.19 23.86
CA CYS A 277 20.56 -4.87 24.93
C CYS A 277 20.00 -3.92 26.00
N ASP A 278 20.33 -2.63 25.97
CA ASP A 278 19.73 -1.65 26.87
C ASP A 278 18.22 -1.63 26.64
N THR A 279 17.46 -1.51 27.72
CA THR A 279 16.01 -1.61 27.67
C THR A 279 15.39 -0.42 28.36
N PHE A 280 14.46 0.23 27.67
CA PHE A 280 13.80 1.46 28.12
C PHE A 280 12.31 1.24 28.36
N ASP A 281 11.76 2.02 29.29
CA ASP A 281 10.32 2.06 29.53
C ASP A 281 9.64 2.94 28.48
N VAL A 282 8.60 2.41 27.85
CA VAL A 282 7.77 3.13 26.89
C VAL A 282 6.36 3.23 27.46
N ALA A 283 6.01 4.43 27.93
CA ALA A 283 4.67 4.76 28.39
C ALA A 283 3.78 5.07 27.18
N VAL A 284 2.76 4.23 26.96
CA VAL A 284 1.77 4.36 25.90
C VAL A 284 0.57 5.12 26.44
N GLU A 285 0.33 6.32 25.91
CA GLU A 285 -0.84 7.13 26.24
C GLU A 285 -2.06 6.61 25.47
N GLY A 286 -2.98 5.99 26.21
CA GLY A 286 -4.26 5.47 25.73
C GLY A 286 -5.36 5.63 26.78
N ARG A 287 -6.50 4.94 26.58
CA ARG A 287 -7.59 4.91 27.59
C ARG A 287 -7.16 4.24 28.89
N GLU A 288 -6.26 3.26 28.78
CA GLU A 288 -5.63 2.59 29.91
C GLU A 288 -4.12 2.85 29.85
N PRO A 289 -3.49 3.27 30.96
CA PRO A 289 -2.06 3.50 30.99
C PRO A 289 -1.32 2.16 30.89
N LEU A 290 -0.51 2.02 29.84
CA LEU A 290 0.35 0.85 29.61
C LEU A 290 1.81 1.31 29.55
N THR A 291 2.68 0.61 30.26
CA THR A 291 4.14 0.77 30.12
C THR A 291 4.73 -0.54 29.65
N ILE A 292 5.49 -0.49 28.56
CA ILE A 292 6.15 -1.65 27.98
C ILE A 292 7.67 -1.52 28.09
N ARG A 293 8.38 -2.64 28.05
CA ARG A 293 9.85 -2.69 27.99
C ARG A 293 10.28 -2.88 26.54
N ALA A 294 11.08 -1.96 26.02
CA ALA A 294 11.56 -1.99 24.65
C ALA A 294 13.10 -1.99 24.61
N PRO A 295 13.75 -3.02 24.04
CA PRO A 295 15.18 -3.02 23.80
C PRO A 295 15.60 -1.95 22.79
N ALA A 296 16.75 -1.33 22.99
CA ALA A 296 17.31 -0.32 22.11
C ALA A 296 17.62 -0.87 20.72
N GLY A 297 18.11 -2.10 20.63
CA GLY A 297 18.48 -2.76 19.37
C GLY A 297 17.30 -3.24 18.53
N GLU A 298 16.06 -3.04 18.98
CA GLU A 298 14.86 -3.55 18.31
C GLU A 298 13.93 -2.42 17.84
N PRO A 299 13.29 -2.55 16.66
CA PRO A 299 12.21 -1.65 16.29
C PRO A 299 11.11 -1.55 17.35
N LEU A 300 10.73 -0.33 17.70
CA LEU A 300 9.67 -0.02 18.66
C LEU A 300 8.35 -0.74 18.34
N LEU A 301 8.02 -0.90 17.06
CA LEU A 301 6.83 -1.65 16.61
C LEU A 301 6.83 -3.08 17.12
N ASN A 302 7.95 -3.80 17.05
CA ASN A 302 8.04 -5.20 17.45
C ASN A 302 7.81 -5.33 18.97
N SER A 303 8.37 -4.39 19.73
CA SER A 303 8.16 -4.33 21.17
C SER A 303 6.70 -4.01 21.51
N LEU A 304 6.03 -3.11 20.79
CA LEU A 304 4.60 -2.84 20.95
C LEU A 304 3.73 -4.07 20.66
N GLU A 305 4.01 -4.78 19.56
CA GLU A 305 3.27 -5.98 19.15
C GLU A 305 3.37 -7.11 20.18
N ARG A 306 4.52 -7.28 20.86
CA ARG A 306 4.67 -8.28 21.94
C ARG A 306 3.79 -8.02 23.15
N TYR A 307 3.42 -6.77 23.38
CA TYR A 307 2.48 -6.37 24.43
C TYR A 307 1.04 -6.21 23.89
N SER A 308 0.75 -6.80 22.73
CA SER A 308 -0.56 -6.76 22.06
C SER A 308 -1.04 -5.35 21.70
N VAL A 309 -0.12 -4.38 21.57
CA VAL A 309 -0.43 -3.04 21.07
C VAL A 309 -0.36 -3.06 19.55
N VAL A 310 -1.52 -3.11 18.91
CA VAL A 310 -1.64 -3.20 17.45
C VAL A 310 -1.59 -1.81 16.83
N LEU A 311 -0.57 -1.56 16.02
CA LEU A 311 -0.47 -0.40 15.14
C LEU A 311 -0.76 -0.81 13.69
N PRO A 312 -1.34 0.06 12.86
CA PRO A 312 -1.37 -0.17 11.42
C PRO A 312 0.08 -0.27 10.90
N ALA A 313 0.49 -1.44 10.40
CA ALA A 313 1.82 -1.65 9.84
C ALA A 313 1.70 -2.36 8.49
N VAL A 314 2.28 -1.76 7.45
CA VAL A 314 2.23 -2.30 6.07
C VAL A 314 3.65 -2.59 5.60
N CYS A 315 4.43 -1.55 5.32
CA CYS A 315 5.75 -1.74 4.70
C CYS A 315 6.85 -2.27 5.63
N ARG A 316 6.72 -2.03 6.95
CA ARG A 316 7.76 -2.26 7.97
C ARG A 316 9.18 -1.75 7.63
N SER A 317 9.26 -0.74 6.75
CA SER A 317 10.51 -0.14 6.24
C SER A 317 10.67 1.34 6.57
N GLY A 318 9.70 1.93 7.26
CA GLY A 318 9.73 3.34 7.61
C GLY A 318 9.35 4.29 6.46
N GLU A 319 8.67 3.79 5.43
CA GLU A 319 8.40 4.55 4.20
C GLU A 319 6.91 4.90 4.01
N CYS A 320 5.99 3.97 4.32
CA CYS A 320 4.55 4.18 4.04
C CYS A 320 3.80 5.05 5.06
N SER A 321 4.42 5.40 6.19
CA SER A 321 3.82 6.13 7.33
C SER A 321 2.65 5.46 8.05
N ALA A 322 2.29 4.20 7.74
CA ALA A 322 1.18 3.50 8.42
C ALA A 322 1.42 3.36 9.93
N CYS A 323 2.64 2.97 10.33
CA CYS A 323 3.03 2.70 11.72
C CYS A 323 3.34 3.97 12.54
N ARG A 324 2.86 5.13 12.11
CA ARG A 324 3.18 6.40 12.74
C ARG A 324 2.62 6.46 14.16
N VAL A 325 3.45 6.92 15.09
CA VAL A 325 3.06 7.25 16.45
C VAL A 325 3.61 8.61 16.82
N ARG A 326 2.95 9.32 17.73
CA ARG A 326 3.44 10.61 18.20
C ARG A 326 4.37 10.40 19.39
N LEU A 327 5.59 10.88 19.29
CA LEU A 327 6.56 10.94 20.38
C LEU A 327 6.25 12.19 21.23
N LEU A 328 5.88 11.98 22.48
CA LEU A 328 5.54 13.05 23.44
C LEU A 328 6.72 13.43 24.32
N ALA A 329 7.55 12.45 24.68
CA ALA A 329 8.77 12.62 25.45
C ALA A 329 9.77 11.49 25.14
N GLY A 330 11.04 11.75 25.36
CA GLY A 330 12.13 10.82 25.07
C GLY A 330 12.75 11.04 23.68
N ARG A 331 13.72 10.19 23.33
CA ARG A 331 14.43 10.21 22.05
C ARG A 331 14.50 8.82 21.45
N VAL A 332 14.41 8.78 20.12
CA VAL A 332 14.59 7.57 19.32
C VAL A 332 15.70 7.78 18.31
N PHE A 333 16.40 6.71 17.97
CA PHE A 333 17.23 6.65 16.79
C PHE A 333 16.38 6.20 15.60
N GLN A 334 16.57 6.87 14.45
CA GLN A 334 15.98 6.48 13.17
C GLN A 334 17.08 6.59 12.11
N PRO A 335 17.36 5.51 11.35
CA PRO A 335 18.32 5.57 10.25
C PRO A 335 17.99 6.71 9.27
N ALA A 336 19.02 7.32 8.67
CA ALA A 336 18.84 8.47 7.77
C ALA A 336 17.91 8.19 6.57
N ARG A 337 17.76 6.92 6.19
CA ARG A 337 16.90 6.46 5.10
C ARG A 337 15.41 6.48 5.41
N VAL A 338 14.99 6.64 6.66
CA VAL A 338 13.56 6.61 7.00
C VAL A 338 12.83 7.78 6.31
N GLY A 339 11.82 7.45 5.50
CA GLY A 339 10.99 8.37 4.73
C GLY A 339 10.01 9.19 5.58
N LEU A 340 10.47 9.84 6.66
CA LEU A 340 9.66 10.75 7.46
C LEU A 340 9.20 11.95 6.63
N ARG A 341 7.89 12.21 6.63
CA ARG A 341 7.32 13.40 5.98
C ARG A 341 7.74 14.64 6.77
N GLN A 342 7.76 15.79 6.10
CA GLN A 342 8.00 17.06 6.78
C GLN A 342 7.00 17.30 7.94
N SER A 343 5.72 16.99 7.71
CA SER A 343 4.68 17.07 8.75
C SER A 343 4.97 16.18 9.96
N ASP A 344 5.57 15.01 9.74
CA ASP A 344 5.90 14.09 10.82
C ASP A 344 6.99 14.69 11.71
N ARG A 345 8.02 15.26 11.10
CA ARG A 345 9.10 15.98 11.82
C ARG A 345 8.56 17.17 12.61
N GLU A 346 7.69 17.97 12.01
CA GLU A 346 7.13 19.18 12.64
C GLU A 346 6.22 18.88 13.84
N HIS A 347 5.49 17.76 13.82
CA HIS A 347 4.51 17.42 14.87
C HIS A 347 4.99 16.33 15.83
N GLY A 348 6.24 15.88 15.71
CA GLY A 348 6.84 14.86 16.57
C GLY A 348 6.31 13.45 16.29
N TYR A 349 5.96 13.12 15.05
CA TYR A 349 5.65 11.76 14.66
C TYR A 349 6.91 11.00 14.27
N ILE A 350 6.96 9.74 14.67
CA ILE A 350 8.01 8.78 14.34
C ILE A 350 7.38 7.54 13.68
N HIS A 351 8.15 6.84 12.85
CA HIS A 351 7.71 5.60 12.21
C HIS A 351 8.16 4.41 13.08
N ALA A 352 7.25 3.85 13.89
CA ALA A 352 7.59 2.85 14.91
C ALA A 352 8.31 1.60 14.37
N CYS A 353 8.06 1.21 13.12
CA CYS A 353 8.72 0.05 12.50
C CYS A 353 10.23 0.21 12.24
N VAL A 354 10.75 1.44 12.29
CA VAL A 354 12.19 1.73 12.16
C VAL A 354 12.58 2.87 13.11
N SER A 355 12.07 2.81 14.34
CA SER A 355 12.44 3.72 15.43
C SER A 355 12.92 2.89 16.61
N TYR A 356 14.04 3.30 17.20
CA TYR A 356 14.75 2.54 18.22
C TYR A 356 14.88 3.40 19.48
N PRO A 357 14.42 2.96 20.66
CA PRO A 357 14.45 3.79 21.86
C PRO A 357 15.89 4.04 22.32
N LEU A 358 16.22 5.29 22.65
CA LEU A 358 17.51 5.67 23.23
C LEU A 358 17.42 6.06 24.72
N GLU A 359 16.20 6.23 25.21
CA GLU A 359 15.86 6.56 26.59
C GLU A 359 14.39 6.20 26.83
N ASN A 360 13.90 6.42 28.06
CA ASN A 360 12.49 6.21 28.37
C ASN A 360 11.61 7.11 27.51
N LEU A 361 10.56 6.52 26.92
CA LEU A 361 9.68 7.19 25.98
C LEU A 361 8.29 7.40 26.56
N ARG A 362 7.63 8.47 26.12
CA ARG A 362 6.18 8.60 26.20
C ARG A 362 5.64 8.78 24.78
N ILE A 363 4.73 7.91 24.36
CA ILE A 363 4.16 7.92 23.01
C ILE A 363 2.64 7.98 23.07
N ARG A 364 2.03 8.47 21.99
CA ARG A 364 0.58 8.43 21.75
C ARG A 364 0.30 7.69 20.45
N LEU A 365 -0.61 6.72 20.54
CA LEU A 365 -1.11 5.98 19.38
C LEU A 365 -2.00 6.90 18.51
N PRO A 366 -2.09 6.64 17.19
CA PRO A 366 -2.82 7.49 16.24
C PRO A 366 -4.31 7.65 16.52
#